data_AF-A0A0Q9LI02-F1
#
_entry.id   AF-A0A0Q9LI02-F1
#
_cell.length_a   1.000
_cell.length_b   1.000
_cell.length_c   1.000
_cell.angle_alpha   90.00
_cell.angle_beta   90.00
_cell.angle_gamma   90.00
#
_symmetry.space_group_name_H-M   'P 1'
#
loop_
_entity.id
_entity.type
_entity.pdbx_description
1 polymer ?
#
loop_
_entity_poly.entity_id
_entity_poly.type
_entity_poly.pdbx_seq_one_letter_code
_entity_poly.pdbx_strand_id
1 'polypeptide(L)'
;MAQTGLYASRRFLRGRIRTGLVRSRNSLIPGIQMTVGAVGAYAFAEYVLGHSGPLFAATSALIALGFSRDPRLRRVIEVGLGCTIGIAVGDLLLHWLGAGIWQAAVVLLISILLARFLDSGTIFTTQLALQSLLVVLLPAPAGGPFTRSLDAVVGGVVALLVTILAPKDPRREPRKDVQKLLHELAEVLRECGSALTHSDSTQAWHALVRGRSSQPLVDAMRHSLRASGEVATLAPAYRRHRDELDRLEQSLDYIDLALRNSRVFARRLTSSINHAALSDEATENIAEVLQETAAAIDELSLGLAEVHEGARRAHLRSARQDLGVIAGRLHPKMLKVERLEGETVVMLFRPLMVDLMEAAGMDSSEARDILPPL
;
A
#
# COMPACT_ATOMS: atom_id res chain seq x y z
N MET A 1 23.71 26.64 23.90
CA MET A 1 22.38 26.29 23.32
C MET A 1 22.25 26.53 21.81
N ALA A 2 22.96 27.48 21.17
CA ALA A 2 22.84 27.71 19.72
C ALA A 2 23.51 26.66 18.81
N GLN A 3 24.57 25.98 19.28
CA GLN A 3 25.30 25.00 18.45
C GLN A 3 24.50 23.70 18.24
N THR A 4 23.66 23.29 19.20
CA THR A 4 22.86 22.06 19.13
C THR A 4 21.77 22.08 18.04
N GLY A 5 21.22 23.26 17.73
CA GLY A 5 20.19 23.44 16.69
C GLY A 5 20.73 23.30 15.25
N LEU A 6 21.99 23.70 15.01
CA LEU A 6 22.62 23.59 13.69
C LEU A 6 22.97 22.14 13.33
N TYR A 7 23.39 21.33 14.32
CA TYR A 7 23.64 19.90 14.12
C TYR A 7 22.34 19.11 13.87
N ALA A 8 21.27 19.43 14.61
CA ALA A 8 19.95 18.85 14.39
C ALA A 8 19.39 19.21 12.99
N SER A 9 19.55 20.47 12.58
CA SER A 9 19.11 20.95 11.25
C SER A 9 19.89 20.30 10.11
N ARG A 10 21.22 20.17 10.23
CA ARG A 10 22.05 19.46 9.24
C ARG A 10 21.72 17.98 9.16
N ARG A 11 21.45 17.31 10.28
CA ARG A 11 21.03 15.89 10.31
C ARG A 11 19.64 15.71 9.68
N PHE A 12 18.71 16.62 9.95
CA PHE A 12 17.38 16.63 9.32
C PHE A 12 17.46 16.88 7.80
N LEU A 13 18.24 17.87 7.36
CA LEU A 13 18.50 18.14 5.94
C LEU A 13 19.16 16.95 5.24
N ARG A 14 20.20 16.34 5.85
CA ARG A 14 20.90 15.18 5.29
C ARG A 14 19.98 13.95 5.23
N GLY A 15 19.13 13.75 6.23
CA GLY A 15 18.08 12.74 6.22
C GLY A 15 17.05 12.98 5.11
N ARG A 16 16.59 14.22 4.93
CA ARG A 16 15.63 14.60 3.88
C ARG A 16 16.22 14.47 2.48
N ILE A 17 17.48 14.86 2.28
CA ILE A 17 18.22 14.70 1.02
C ILE A 17 18.42 13.22 0.72
N ARG A 18 18.85 12.40 1.69
CA ARG A 18 19.02 10.94 1.49
C ARG A 18 17.69 10.28 1.13
N THR A 19 16.62 10.63 1.84
CA THR A 19 15.26 10.12 1.56
C THR A 19 14.78 10.59 0.18
N GLY A 20 15.06 11.84 -0.19
CA GLY A 20 14.76 12.40 -1.51
C GLY A 20 15.54 11.72 -2.63
N LEU A 21 16.81 11.39 -2.40
CA LEU A 21 17.67 10.71 -3.37
C LEU A 21 17.20 9.27 -3.63
N VAL A 22 16.88 8.54 -2.55
CA VAL A 22 16.33 7.18 -2.66
C VAL A 22 14.98 7.20 -3.36
N ARG A 23 14.12 8.18 -3.06
CA ARG A 23 12.83 8.38 -3.74
C ARG A 23 13.03 8.67 -5.23
N SER A 24 13.90 9.61 -5.56
CA SER A 24 14.20 9.99 -6.94
C SER A 24 14.74 8.80 -7.74
N ARG A 25 15.72 8.06 -7.18
CA ARG A 25 16.27 6.86 -7.81
C ARG A 25 15.19 5.80 -8.10
N ASN A 26 14.29 5.56 -7.15
CA ASN A 26 13.19 4.62 -7.32
C ASN A 26 12.13 5.13 -8.32
N SER A 27 12.10 6.43 -8.59
CA SER A 27 11.19 7.11 -9.52
C SER A 27 11.80 7.40 -10.89
N LEU A 28 13.05 7.01 -11.16
CA LEU A 28 13.72 7.28 -12.45
C LEU A 28 12.99 6.64 -13.62
N ILE A 29 12.66 5.35 -13.53
CA ILE A 29 11.99 4.63 -14.62
C ILE A 29 10.59 5.22 -14.90
N PRO A 30 9.71 5.42 -13.90
CA PRO A 30 8.44 6.10 -14.16
C PRO A 30 8.62 7.53 -14.66
N GLY A 31 9.63 8.26 -14.19
CA GLY A 31 9.96 9.60 -14.67
C GLY A 31 10.30 9.60 -16.17
N ILE A 32 11.15 8.68 -16.62
CA ILE A 32 11.48 8.50 -18.03
C ILE A 32 10.23 8.15 -18.85
N GLN A 33 9.38 7.24 -18.36
CA GLN A 33 8.11 6.88 -19.02
C GLN A 33 7.19 8.09 -19.19
N MET A 34 7.04 8.90 -18.13
CA MET A 34 6.26 10.13 -18.16
C MET A 34 6.83 11.15 -19.15
N THR A 35 8.16 11.33 -19.16
CA THR A 35 8.84 12.24 -20.09
C THR A 35 8.66 11.79 -21.54
N VAL A 36 8.92 10.51 -21.82
CA VAL A 36 8.77 9.95 -23.18
C VAL A 36 7.30 10.00 -23.63
N GLY A 37 6.36 9.69 -22.75
CA GLY A 37 4.93 9.78 -23.05
C GLY A 37 4.47 11.22 -23.33
N ALA A 38 4.86 12.17 -22.49
CA ALA A 38 4.47 13.58 -22.66
C ALA A 38 5.10 14.23 -23.90
N VAL A 39 6.41 14.06 -24.08
CA VAL A 39 7.13 14.60 -25.25
C VAL A 39 6.70 13.86 -26.52
N GLY A 40 6.47 12.55 -26.44
CA GLY A 40 5.97 11.75 -27.56
C GLY A 40 4.57 12.16 -27.99
N ALA A 41 3.66 12.42 -27.06
CA ALA A 41 2.32 12.92 -27.36
C ALA A 41 2.35 14.30 -28.03
N TYR A 42 3.19 15.21 -27.52
CA TYR A 42 3.42 16.51 -28.12
C TYR A 42 3.95 16.40 -29.55
N ALA A 43 5.03 15.64 -29.74
CA ALA A 43 5.65 15.45 -31.05
C ALA A 43 4.71 14.78 -32.04
N PHE A 44 3.89 13.82 -31.59
CA PHE A 44 2.88 13.20 -32.45
C PHE A 44 1.83 14.21 -32.92
N ALA A 45 1.28 15.01 -32.00
CA ALA A 45 0.30 16.03 -32.36
C ALA A 45 0.89 17.13 -33.27
N GLU A 46 2.15 17.52 -33.05
CA GLU A 46 2.81 18.55 -33.86
C GLU A 46 3.21 18.03 -35.25
N TYR A 47 3.97 16.95 -35.31
CA TYR A 47 4.56 16.48 -36.57
C TYR A 47 3.64 15.59 -37.41
N VAL A 48 2.70 14.86 -36.79
CA VAL A 48 1.80 13.95 -37.51
C VAL A 48 0.45 14.59 -37.78
N LEU A 49 -0.12 15.31 -36.81
CA LEU A 49 -1.42 15.99 -36.97
C LEU A 49 -1.29 17.45 -37.45
N GLY A 50 -0.07 18.02 -37.44
CA GLY A 50 0.18 19.39 -37.89
C GLY A 50 -0.33 20.47 -36.94
N HIS A 51 -0.58 20.15 -35.67
CA HIS A 51 -1.08 21.11 -34.70
C HIS A 51 0.04 22.05 -34.21
N SER A 52 -0.25 23.35 -34.11
CA SER A 52 0.72 24.34 -33.62
C SER A 52 0.67 24.46 -32.09
N GLY A 53 1.74 24.02 -31.42
CA GLY A 53 1.90 24.11 -29.96
C GLY A 53 0.92 23.24 -29.14
N PRO A 54 0.88 21.90 -29.33
CA PRO A 54 -0.08 20.99 -28.70
C PRO A 54 0.19 20.72 -27.20
N LEU A 55 0.11 21.76 -26.37
CA LEU A 55 0.35 21.70 -24.92
C LEU A 55 -0.59 20.72 -24.19
N PHE A 56 -1.84 20.59 -24.67
CA PHE A 56 -2.83 19.71 -24.07
C PHE A 56 -2.51 18.23 -24.29
N ALA A 57 -1.84 17.86 -25.39
CA ALA A 57 -1.36 16.50 -25.61
C ALA A 57 -0.26 16.14 -24.61
N ALA A 58 0.71 17.05 -24.43
CA ALA A 58 1.80 16.86 -23.48
C ALA A 58 1.29 16.77 -22.04
N THR A 59 0.45 17.72 -21.62
CA THR A 59 -0.05 17.81 -20.24
C THR A 59 -1.03 16.68 -19.92
N SER A 60 -1.94 16.32 -20.83
CA SER A 60 -2.84 15.16 -20.65
C SER A 60 -2.03 13.87 -20.45
N ALA A 61 -1.03 13.60 -21.31
CA ALA A 61 -0.18 12.42 -21.18
C ALA A 61 0.64 12.43 -19.87
N LEU A 62 1.21 13.58 -19.49
CA LEU A 62 2.01 13.73 -18.28
C LEU A 62 1.20 13.47 -17.01
N ILE A 63 0.00 14.04 -16.92
CA ILE A 63 -0.85 13.93 -15.74
C ILE A 63 -1.44 12.52 -15.64
N ALA A 64 -1.86 11.95 -16.77
CA ALA A 64 -2.39 10.59 -16.86
C ALA A 64 -1.35 9.55 -16.41
N LEU A 65 -0.11 9.65 -16.89
CA LEU A 65 1.01 8.78 -16.49
C LEU A 65 1.59 9.09 -15.11
N GLY A 66 1.17 10.20 -14.48
CA GLY A 66 1.73 10.74 -13.26
C GLY A 66 1.93 9.74 -12.12
N PHE A 67 2.80 10.07 -11.17
CA PHE A 67 3.05 9.23 -10.00
C PHE A 67 1.73 9.00 -9.21
N SER A 68 1.18 7.79 -9.28
CA SER A 68 0.06 7.33 -8.44
C SER A 68 0.35 6.03 -7.75
N ARG A 69 -0.39 5.81 -6.66
CA ARG A 69 -0.63 4.49 -6.08
C ARG A 69 -1.82 3.78 -6.73
N ASP A 70 -2.72 4.53 -7.37
CA ASP A 70 -3.87 3.96 -8.06
C ASP A 70 -3.44 3.09 -9.25
N PRO A 71 -4.32 2.15 -9.68
CA PRO A 71 -4.13 1.41 -10.92
C PRO A 71 -3.82 2.36 -12.07
N ARG A 72 -2.63 2.20 -12.68
CA ARG A 72 -2.18 3.07 -13.77
C ARG A 72 -3.24 3.20 -14.86
N LEU A 73 -3.92 2.11 -15.20
CA LEU A 73 -4.92 2.10 -16.26
C LEU A 73 -6.19 2.90 -15.91
N ARG A 74 -6.82 2.62 -14.76
CA ARG A 74 -8.03 3.33 -14.32
C ARG A 74 -7.75 4.81 -14.18
N ARG A 75 -6.62 5.17 -13.55
CA ARG A 75 -6.20 6.56 -13.44
C ARG A 75 -5.97 7.20 -14.80
N VAL A 76 -5.28 6.54 -15.74
CA VAL A 76 -5.05 7.08 -17.08
C VAL A 76 -6.36 7.33 -17.81
N ILE A 77 -7.36 6.45 -17.67
CA ILE A 77 -8.69 6.62 -18.26
C ILE A 77 -9.44 7.77 -17.57
N GLU A 78 -9.52 7.77 -16.24
CA GLU A 78 -10.21 8.82 -15.46
C GLU A 78 -9.61 10.20 -15.72
N VAL A 79 -8.28 10.32 -15.65
CA VAL A 79 -7.56 11.56 -15.96
C VAL A 79 -7.70 11.94 -17.42
N GLY A 80 -7.54 11.00 -18.36
CA GLY A 80 -7.66 11.27 -19.79
C GLY A 80 -9.05 11.79 -20.16
N LEU A 81 -10.10 11.18 -19.59
CA LEU A 81 -11.48 11.64 -19.73
C LEU A 81 -11.68 13.00 -19.07
N GLY A 82 -11.20 13.19 -17.84
CA GLY A 82 -11.28 14.47 -17.14
C GLY A 82 -10.61 15.60 -17.91
N CYS A 83 -9.44 15.35 -18.49
CA CYS A 83 -8.75 16.33 -19.34
C CYS A 83 -9.52 16.62 -20.62
N THR A 84 -9.97 15.59 -21.33
CA THR A 84 -10.70 15.76 -22.60
C THR A 84 -12.02 16.50 -22.40
N ILE A 85 -12.81 16.08 -21.40
CA ILE A 85 -14.09 16.70 -21.06
C ILE A 85 -13.88 18.13 -20.55
N GLY A 86 -12.89 18.37 -19.70
CA GLY A 86 -12.57 19.71 -19.20
C GLY A 86 -12.24 20.67 -20.35
N ILE A 87 -11.45 20.23 -21.32
CA ILE A 87 -11.11 21.06 -22.47
C ILE A 87 -12.34 21.34 -23.33
N ALA A 88 -13.14 20.32 -23.62
CA ALA A 88 -14.38 20.48 -24.39
C ALA A 88 -15.38 21.43 -23.70
N VAL A 89 -15.54 21.32 -22.38
CA VAL A 89 -16.40 22.21 -21.58
C VAL A 89 -15.82 23.63 -21.56
N GLY A 90 -14.51 23.77 -21.41
CA GLY A 90 -13.81 25.05 -21.48
C GLY A 90 -14.02 25.74 -22.82
N ASP A 91 -13.84 25.01 -23.94
CA ASP A 91 -13.96 25.57 -25.29
C ASP A 91 -15.42 25.96 -25.58
N LEU A 92 -16.39 25.12 -25.15
CA LEU A 92 -17.82 25.42 -25.28
C LEU A 92 -18.21 26.69 -24.50
N LEU A 93 -17.80 26.78 -23.23
CA LEU A 93 -18.15 27.94 -22.41
C LEU A 93 -17.40 29.20 -22.86
N LEU A 94 -16.15 29.08 -23.31
CA LEU A 94 -15.39 30.20 -23.88
C LEU A 94 -16.08 30.74 -25.13
N HIS A 95 -16.61 29.86 -25.99
CA HIS A 95 -17.33 30.26 -27.19
C HIS A 95 -18.60 31.08 -26.87
N TRP A 96 -19.28 30.78 -25.76
CA TRP A 96 -20.53 31.44 -25.36
C TRP A 96 -20.32 32.68 -24.47
N LEU A 97 -19.40 32.62 -23.51
CA LEU A 97 -19.17 33.68 -22.52
C LEU A 97 -18.07 34.68 -22.94
N GLY A 98 -17.18 34.27 -23.85
CA GLY A 98 -16.00 35.04 -24.24
C GLY A 98 -14.86 34.99 -23.21
N ALA A 99 -13.77 35.71 -23.50
CA ALA A 99 -12.56 35.72 -22.68
C ALA A 99 -12.61 36.81 -21.60
N GLY A 100 -12.18 36.47 -20.37
CA GLY A 100 -11.96 37.43 -19.29
C GLY A 100 -11.94 36.78 -17.89
N ILE A 101 -11.55 37.57 -16.88
CA ILE A 101 -11.30 37.06 -15.52
C ILE A 101 -12.59 36.60 -14.84
N TRP A 102 -13.69 37.34 -15.00
CA TRP A 102 -14.97 36.96 -14.41
C TRP A 102 -15.58 35.75 -15.15
N GLN A 103 -15.39 35.65 -16.47
CA GLN A 103 -15.79 34.46 -17.23
C GLN A 103 -15.00 33.24 -16.76
N ALA A 104 -13.69 33.36 -16.53
CA ALA A 104 -12.89 32.27 -16.00
C ALA A 104 -13.41 31.78 -14.63
N ALA A 105 -13.85 32.69 -13.75
CA ALA A 105 -14.45 32.32 -12.47
C ALA A 105 -15.77 31.52 -12.65
N VAL A 106 -16.64 31.96 -13.56
CA VAL A 106 -17.90 31.27 -13.88
C VAL A 106 -17.64 29.90 -14.50
N VAL A 107 -16.73 29.82 -15.47
CA VAL A 107 -16.34 28.56 -16.13
C VAL A 107 -15.76 27.57 -15.12
N LEU A 108 -14.89 28.04 -14.23
CA LEU A 108 -14.31 27.20 -13.19
C LEU A 108 -15.39 26.65 -12.25
N LEU A 109 -16.31 27.50 -11.79
CA LEU A 109 -17.41 27.09 -10.92
C LEU A 109 -18.30 26.03 -11.59
N ILE A 110 -18.74 26.29 -12.83
CA ILE A 110 -19.57 25.35 -13.60
C ILE A 110 -18.83 24.03 -13.81
N SER A 111 -17.55 24.09 -14.15
CA SER A 111 -16.72 22.89 -14.37
C SER A 111 -16.59 22.05 -13.10
N ILE A 112 -16.37 22.67 -11.93
CA ILE A 112 -16.29 21.96 -10.65
C ILE A 112 -17.62 21.28 -10.31
N LEU A 113 -18.74 22.00 -10.47
CA LEU A 113 -20.07 21.46 -10.19
C LEU A 113 -20.43 20.31 -11.13
N LEU A 114 -20.14 20.47 -12.43
CA LEU A 114 -20.33 19.44 -13.43
C LEU A 114 -19.45 18.21 -13.14
N ALA A 115 -18.19 18.41 -12.78
CA ALA A 115 -17.31 17.31 -12.49
C ALA A 115 -17.76 16.52 -11.24
N ARG A 116 -18.20 17.22 -10.19
CA ARG A 116 -18.78 16.59 -8.99
C ARG A 116 -20.10 15.87 -9.27
N PHE A 117 -20.85 16.33 -10.26
CA PHE A 117 -22.07 15.66 -10.72
C PHE A 117 -21.75 14.38 -11.50
N LEU A 118 -20.70 14.37 -12.31
CA LEU A 118 -20.31 13.24 -13.15
C LEU A 118 -19.52 12.17 -12.38
N ASP A 119 -18.67 12.58 -11.44
CA ASP A 119 -17.85 11.66 -10.66
C ASP A 119 -17.57 12.18 -9.23
N SER A 120 -17.51 11.24 -8.29
CA SER A 120 -17.11 11.51 -6.91
C SER A 120 -15.59 11.65 -6.75
N GLY A 121 -14.82 11.22 -7.77
CA GLY A 121 -13.36 11.26 -7.83
C GLY A 121 -12.77 12.66 -7.71
N THR A 122 -11.85 12.84 -6.76
CA THR A 122 -11.12 14.12 -6.57
C THR A 122 -10.18 14.41 -7.73
N ILE A 123 -9.58 13.38 -8.33
CA ILE A 123 -8.66 13.51 -9.47
C ILE A 123 -9.43 13.96 -10.70
N PHE A 124 -10.49 13.24 -11.09
CA PHE A 124 -11.37 13.65 -12.19
C PHE A 124 -11.83 15.11 -12.05
N THR A 125 -12.34 15.47 -10.87
CA THR A 125 -12.81 16.84 -10.57
C THR A 125 -11.71 17.89 -10.76
N THR A 126 -10.52 17.62 -10.22
CA THR A 126 -9.40 18.57 -10.30
C THR A 126 -8.94 18.73 -11.75
N GLN A 127 -8.88 17.66 -12.53
CA GLN A 127 -8.42 17.71 -13.92
C GLN A 127 -9.42 18.39 -14.83
N LEU A 128 -10.71 18.08 -14.71
CA LEU A 128 -11.74 18.74 -15.48
C LEU A 128 -11.73 20.26 -15.22
N ALA A 129 -11.74 20.67 -13.95
CA ALA A 129 -11.70 22.08 -13.57
C ALA A 129 -10.44 22.81 -14.03
N LEU A 130 -9.26 22.21 -13.83
CA LEU A 130 -7.98 22.80 -14.22
C LEU A 130 -7.88 22.98 -15.73
N GLN A 131 -8.33 22.00 -16.51
CA GLN A 131 -8.22 22.03 -17.96
C GLN A 131 -9.22 22.99 -18.60
N SER A 132 -10.46 23.06 -18.08
CA SER A 132 -11.41 24.12 -18.46
C SER A 132 -10.84 25.51 -18.21
N LEU A 133 -10.18 25.72 -17.06
CA LEU A 133 -9.59 27.00 -16.71
C LEU A 133 -8.42 27.37 -17.63
N LEU A 134 -7.53 26.43 -17.94
CA LEU A 134 -6.42 26.66 -18.86
C LEU A 134 -6.91 27.08 -20.24
N VAL A 135 -7.97 26.46 -20.74
CA VAL A 135 -8.59 26.78 -22.03
C VAL A 135 -9.09 28.22 -22.13
N VAL A 136 -9.71 28.73 -21.06
CA VAL A 136 -10.23 30.11 -21.02
C VAL A 136 -9.10 31.15 -20.94
N LEU A 137 -7.99 30.82 -20.28
CA LEU A 137 -6.87 31.73 -20.08
C LEU A 137 -5.86 31.73 -21.23
N LEU A 138 -5.78 30.65 -22.02
CA LEU A 138 -4.85 30.51 -23.13
C LEU A 138 -5.43 31.06 -24.45
N PRO A 139 -4.64 31.77 -25.27
CA PRO A 139 -5.06 32.22 -26.60
C PRO A 139 -5.49 31.06 -27.51
N ALA A 140 -6.55 31.27 -28.28
CA ALA A 140 -7.08 30.26 -29.19
C ALA A 140 -6.02 29.86 -30.25
N PRO A 141 -5.78 28.56 -30.48
CA PRO A 141 -4.87 28.08 -31.50
C PRO A 141 -5.44 28.32 -32.90
N ALA A 142 -4.56 28.48 -33.89
CA ALA A 142 -4.94 28.78 -35.27
C ALA A 142 -5.73 27.67 -35.98
N GLY A 143 -5.76 26.44 -35.44
CA GLY A 143 -6.36 25.26 -36.09
C GLY A 143 -7.85 25.01 -35.81
N GLY A 144 -8.55 25.92 -35.12
CA GLY A 144 -9.98 25.79 -34.83
C GLY A 144 -10.31 25.26 -33.42
N PRO A 145 -11.61 25.27 -33.04
CA PRO A 145 -12.05 25.09 -31.66
C PRO A 145 -11.86 23.67 -31.09
N PHE A 146 -11.72 22.65 -31.94
CA PHE A 146 -11.60 21.26 -31.48
C PHE A 146 -10.17 20.72 -31.43
N THR A 147 -9.17 21.52 -31.83
CA THR A 147 -7.77 21.08 -31.85
C THR A 147 -7.25 20.73 -30.47
N ARG A 148 -7.59 21.56 -29.47
CA ARG A 148 -7.22 21.33 -28.05
C ARG A 148 -7.84 20.05 -27.50
N SER A 149 -9.10 19.80 -27.82
CA SER A 149 -9.81 18.59 -27.39
C SER A 149 -9.21 17.34 -28.02
N LEU A 150 -8.85 17.37 -29.31
CA LEU A 150 -8.15 16.29 -29.99
C LEU A 150 -6.76 16.05 -29.40
N ASP A 151 -6.01 17.11 -29.09
CA ASP A 151 -4.71 17.01 -28.41
C ASP A 151 -4.82 16.25 -27.09
N ALA A 152 -5.85 16.57 -26.29
CA ALA A 152 -6.09 15.89 -25.01
C ALA A 152 -6.31 14.39 -25.17
N VAL A 153 -7.08 14.00 -26.19
CA VAL A 153 -7.33 12.60 -26.55
C VAL A 153 -6.04 11.91 -26.96
N VAL A 154 -5.22 12.55 -27.81
CA VAL A 154 -3.91 12.03 -28.21
C VAL A 154 -3.04 11.79 -26.98
N GLY A 155 -2.97 12.75 -26.06
CA GLY A 155 -2.24 12.60 -24.79
C GLY A 155 -2.74 11.41 -23.96
N GLY A 156 -4.07 11.26 -23.83
CA GLY A 156 -4.69 10.13 -23.13
C GLY A 156 -4.39 8.78 -23.78
N VAL A 157 -4.45 8.70 -25.12
CA VAL A 157 -4.13 7.50 -25.89
C VAL A 157 -2.65 7.13 -25.78
N VAL A 158 -1.74 8.10 -25.87
CA VAL A 158 -0.31 7.85 -25.69
C VAL A 158 -0.01 7.38 -24.27
N ALA A 159 -0.61 8.00 -23.24
CA ALA A 159 -0.49 7.52 -21.87
C ALA A 159 -1.02 6.09 -21.68
N LEU A 160 -2.13 5.77 -22.32
CA LEU A 160 -2.70 4.42 -22.33
C LEU A 160 -1.76 3.41 -22.98
N LEU A 161 -1.20 3.74 -24.15
CA LEU A 161 -0.22 2.92 -24.86
C LEU A 161 1.04 2.69 -24.02
N VAL A 162 1.62 3.73 -23.43
CA VAL A 162 2.79 3.61 -22.54
C VAL A 162 2.47 2.72 -21.33
N THR A 163 1.26 2.84 -20.78
CA THR A 163 0.81 2.03 -19.64
C THR A 163 0.67 0.55 -20.01
N ILE A 164 0.19 0.24 -21.21
CA ILE A 164 0.03 -1.13 -21.72
C ILE A 164 1.39 -1.73 -22.12
N LEU A 165 2.25 -0.95 -22.77
CA LEU A 165 3.55 -1.41 -23.30
C LEU A 165 4.64 -1.53 -22.25
N ALA A 166 4.56 -0.75 -21.17
CA ALA A 166 5.51 -0.81 -20.06
C ALA A 166 4.82 -1.16 -18.74
N PRO A 167 4.22 -2.36 -18.66
CA PRO A 167 3.40 -2.73 -17.54
C PRO A 167 4.32 -3.03 -16.32
N LYS A 168 3.92 -2.50 -15.15
CA LYS A 168 4.65 -2.69 -13.88
C LYS A 168 4.08 -3.93 -13.19
N ASP A 169 4.93 -4.81 -12.67
CA ASP A 169 4.48 -6.00 -11.93
C ASP A 169 3.56 -5.57 -10.76
N PRO A 170 2.25 -5.92 -10.81
CA PRO A 170 1.29 -5.51 -9.79
C PRO A 170 1.59 -6.12 -8.42
N ARG A 171 2.38 -7.20 -8.34
CA ARG A 171 2.65 -7.90 -7.08
C ARG A 171 3.70 -7.21 -6.20
N ARG A 172 4.50 -6.31 -6.78
CA ARG A 172 5.68 -5.74 -6.11
C ARG A 172 5.32 -4.92 -4.87
N GLU A 173 4.23 -4.17 -4.92
CA GLU A 173 3.80 -3.33 -3.80
C GLU A 173 3.16 -4.16 -2.68
N PRO A 174 2.16 -5.03 -2.93
CA PRO A 174 1.63 -5.93 -1.92
C PRO A 174 2.69 -6.77 -1.21
N ARG A 175 3.66 -7.33 -1.95
CA ARG A 175 4.76 -8.11 -1.37
C ARG A 175 5.67 -7.28 -0.46
N LYS A 176 5.90 -6.02 -0.80
CA LYS A 176 6.68 -5.13 0.07
C LYS A 176 5.91 -4.74 1.32
N ASP A 177 4.60 -4.60 1.21
CA ASP A 177 3.74 -4.21 2.33
C ASP A 177 3.54 -5.38 3.30
N VAL A 178 3.37 -6.62 2.82
CA VAL A 178 3.30 -7.82 3.68
C VAL A 178 4.59 -8.03 4.46
N GLN A 179 5.76 -7.79 3.85
CA GLN A 179 7.05 -7.89 4.54
C GLN A 179 7.14 -6.93 5.72
N LYS A 180 6.71 -5.68 5.54
CA LYS A 180 6.71 -4.69 6.62
C LYS A 180 5.73 -5.11 7.72
N LEU A 181 4.55 -5.58 7.34
CA LEU A 181 3.50 -5.94 8.28
C LEU A 181 3.92 -7.11 9.18
N LEU A 182 4.45 -8.17 8.57
CA LEU A 182 4.96 -9.33 9.29
C LEU A 182 6.22 -9.01 10.10
N HIS A 183 7.08 -8.12 9.61
CA HIS A 183 8.21 -7.61 10.41
C HIS A 183 7.74 -6.92 11.68
N GLU A 184 6.74 -6.02 11.61
CA GLU A 184 6.19 -5.39 12.81
C GLU A 184 5.54 -6.41 13.76
N LEU A 185 4.85 -7.43 13.24
CA LEU A 185 4.27 -8.49 14.06
C LEU A 185 5.35 -9.32 14.77
N ALA A 186 6.39 -9.75 14.05
CA ALA A 186 7.51 -10.49 14.62
C ALA A 186 8.20 -9.67 15.72
N GLU A 187 8.43 -8.38 15.49
CA GLU A 187 9.04 -7.49 16.46
C GLU A 187 8.19 -7.30 17.72
N VAL A 188 6.85 -7.20 17.59
CA VAL A 188 5.95 -7.19 18.75
C VAL A 188 6.14 -8.45 19.59
N LEU A 189 6.22 -9.63 18.97
CA LEU A 189 6.42 -10.88 19.71
C LEU A 189 7.81 -10.97 20.35
N ARG A 190 8.87 -10.50 19.67
CA ARG A 190 10.23 -10.43 20.23
C ARG A 190 10.30 -9.50 21.44
N GLU A 191 9.70 -8.32 21.34
CA GLU A 191 9.63 -7.36 22.45
C GLU A 191 8.85 -7.94 23.63
N CYS A 192 7.75 -8.65 23.38
CA CYS A 192 7.02 -9.40 24.42
C CYS A 192 7.87 -10.49 25.08
N GLY A 193 8.62 -11.28 24.30
CA GLY A 193 9.51 -12.32 24.84
C GLY A 193 10.64 -11.71 25.68
N SER A 194 11.27 -10.65 25.20
CA SER A 194 12.29 -9.90 25.96
C SER A 194 11.72 -9.31 27.25
N ALA A 195 10.50 -8.77 27.20
CA ALA A 195 9.84 -8.18 28.37
C ALA A 195 9.58 -9.23 29.46
N LEU A 196 9.22 -10.46 29.07
CA LEU A 196 9.10 -11.58 30.00
C LEU A 196 10.43 -11.93 30.66
N THR A 197 11.48 -12.18 29.86
CA THR A 197 12.79 -12.59 30.37
C THR A 197 13.40 -11.56 31.33
N HIS A 198 13.20 -10.26 31.09
CA HIS A 198 13.73 -9.20 31.93
C HIS A 198 12.73 -8.70 33.01
N SER A 199 11.54 -9.29 33.09
CA SER A 199 10.44 -8.81 33.94
C SER A 199 10.14 -7.31 33.77
N ASP A 200 10.27 -6.79 32.54
CA ASP A 200 10.09 -5.37 32.21
C ASP A 200 8.70 -5.13 31.60
N SER A 201 7.77 -4.68 32.43
CA SER A 201 6.41 -4.34 31.98
C SER A 201 6.36 -3.12 31.06
N THR A 202 7.36 -2.23 31.12
CA THR A 202 7.48 -1.08 30.22
C THR A 202 7.79 -1.56 28.81
N GLN A 203 8.68 -2.54 28.66
CA GLN A 203 8.97 -3.16 27.36
C GLN A 203 7.74 -3.86 26.77
N ALA A 204 6.95 -4.56 27.58
CA ALA A 204 5.67 -5.14 27.11
C ALA A 204 4.67 -4.06 26.65
N TRP A 205 4.65 -2.90 27.32
CA TRP A 205 3.82 -1.77 26.90
C TRP A 205 4.30 -1.15 25.58
N HIS A 206 5.61 -1.08 25.36
CA HIS A 206 6.18 -0.66 24.07
C HIS A 206 5.74 -1.57 22.93
N ALA A 207 5.77 -2.90 23.14
CA ALA A 207 5.26 -3.88 22.17
C ALA A 207 3.77 -3.63 21.83
N LEU A 208 2.94 -3.33 22.83
CA LEU A 208 1.53 -2.98 22.63
C LEU A 208 1.36 -1.70 21.79
N VAL A 209 2.15 -0.65 22.06
CA VAL A 209 2.12 0.59 21.29
C VAL A 209 2.53 0.34 19.85
N ARG A 210 3.59 -0.45 19.63
CA ARG A 210 4.07 -0.87 18.30
C ARG A 210 3.01 -1.64 17.52
N GLY A 211 2.34 -2.60 18.17
CA GLY A 211 1.22 -3.33 17.58
C GLY A 211 0.05 -2.42 17.19
N ARG A 212 -0.26 -1.40 18.01
CA ARG A 212 -1.31 -0.41 17.70
C ARG A 212 -0.93 0.52 16.53
N SER A 213 0.34 0.89 16.41
CA SER A 213 0.82 1.72 15.31
C SER A 213 0.90 0.99 13.97
N SER A 214 0.61 -0.31 13.93
CA SER A 214 0.64 -1.13 12.70
C SER A 214 -0.65 -1.04 11.87
N GLN A 215 -1.74 -0.46 12.39
CA GLN A 215 -3.02 -0.33 11.66
C GLN A 215 -2.89 0.37 10.29
N PRO A 216 -2.15 1.50 10.16
CA PRO A 216 -1.97 2.15 8.85
C PRO A 216 -1.23 1.27 7.83
N LEU A 217 -0.43 0.28 8.28
CA LEU A 217 0.24 -0.67 7.38
C LEU A 217 -0.76 -1.68 6.82
N VAL A 218 -1.70 -2.17 7.63
CA VAL A 218 -2.81 -3.03 7.18
C VAL A 218 -3.65 -2.30 6.15
N ASP A 219 -4.03 -1.05 6.44
CA ASP A 219 -4.86 -0.24 5.54
C ASP A 219 -4.14 0.05 4.21
N ALA A 220 -2.82 0.33 4.27
CA ALA A 220 -2.00 0.51 3.09
C ALA A 220 -1.90 -0.77 2.23
N MET A 221 -1.76 -1.94 2.87
CA MET A 221 -1.70 -3.22 2.17
C MET A 221 -3.05 -3.60 1.54
N ARG A 222 -4.17 -3.38 2.24
CA ARG A 222 -5.52 -3.55 1.66
C ARG A 222 -5.71 -2.67 0.42
N HIS A 223 -5.25 -1.42 0.50
CA HIS A 223 -5.33 -0.51 -0.63
C HIS A 223 -4.44 -0.97 -1.80
N SER A 224 -3.21 -1.42 -1.53
CA SER A 224 -2.30 -1.90 -2.59
C SER A 224 -2.78 -3.20 -3.23
N LEU A 225 -3.38 -4.13 -2.47
CA LEU A 225 -3.99 -5.36 -3.00
C LEU A 225 -5.19 -5.06 -3.89
N ARG A 226 -6.13 -4.21 -3.44
CA ARG A 226 -7.28 -3.79 -4.27
C ARG A 226 -6.82 -3.15 -5.58
N ALA A 227 -5.86 -2.22 -5.50
CA ALA A 227 -5.28 -1.60 -6.69
C ALA A 227 -4.62 -2.64 -7.61
N SER A 228 -3.89 -3.60 -7.05
CA SER A 228 -3.23 -4.66 -7.81
C SER A 228 -4.22 -5.63 -8.47
N GLY A 229 -5.32 -5.96 -7.77
CA GLY A 229 -6.42 -6.78 -8.29
C GLY A 229 -7.16 -6.11 -9.43
N GLU A 230 -7.43 -4.79 -9.34
CA GLU A 230 -7.98 -4.00 -10.45
C GLU A 230 -7.06 -4.04 -11.68
N VAL A 231 -5.74 -3.89 -11.50
CA VAL A 231 -4.75 -3.99 -12.60
C VAL A 231 -4.73 -5.39 -13.21
N ALA A 232 -4.67 -6.45 -12.39
CA ALA A 232 -4.73 -7.83 -12.86
C ALA A 232 -6.08 -8.16 -13.52
N THR A 233 -7.11 -7.37 -13.22
CA THR A 233 -8.43 -7.52 -13.83
C THR A 233 -8.48 -6.95 -15.23
N LEU A 234 -7.99 -5.72 -15.39
CA LEU A 234 -8.10 -4.94 -16.62
C LEU A 234 -6.98 -5.21 -17.64
N ALA A 235 -5.78 -5.61 -17.20
CA ALA A 235 -4.64 -5.84 -18.07
C ALA A 235 -4.51 -7.33 -18.49
N PRO A 236 -4.63 -7.67 -19.79
CA PRO A 236 -4.55 -9.06 -20.26
C PRO A 236 -3.26 -9.78 -19.86
N ALA A 237 -2.13 -9.07 -19.88
CA ALA A 237 -0.81 -9.59 -19.52
C ALA A 237 -0.69 -10.08 -18.06
N TYR A 238 -1.58 -9.64 -17.17
CA TYR A 238 -1.50 -9.93 -15.74
C TYR A 238 -2.66 -10.75 -15.18
N ARG A 239 -3.58 -11.22 -16.03
CA ARG A 239 -4.70 -12.09 -15.60
C ARG A 239 -4.19 -13.36 -14.89
N ARG A 240 -3.03 -13.88 -15.30
CA ARG A 240 -2.40 -15.06 -14.67
C ARG A 240 -1.95 -14.86 -13.22
N HIS A 241 -1.86 -13.62 -12.74
CA HIS A 241 -1.42 -13.32 -11.37
C HIS A 241 -2.59 -13.04 -10.42
N ARG A 242 -3.84 -13.16 -10.87
CA ARG A 242 -5.03 -12.96 -10.02
C ARG A 242 -5.03 -13.94 -8.86
N ASP A 243 -4.87 -15.24 -9.12
CA ASP A 243 -4.83 -16.29 -8.10
C ASP A 243 -3.76 -16.03 -7.02
N GLU A 244 -2.63 -15.41 -7.40
CA GLU A 244 -1.58 -15.06 -6.45
C GLU A 244 -1.96 -13.86 -5.57
N LEU A 245 -2.61 -12.85 -6.15
CA LEU A 245 -3.12 -11.70 -5.40
C LEU A 245 -4.26 -12.10 -4.46
N ASP A 246 -5.16 -12.97 -4.92
CA ASP A 246 -6.28 -13.49 -4.14
C ASP A 246 -5.79 -14.29 -2.93
N ARG A 247 -4.74 -15.12 -3.11
CA ARG A 247 -4.08 -15.81 -1.98
C ARG A 247 -3.45 -14.85 -0.98
N LEU A 248 -2.78 -13.80 -1.48
CA LEU A 248 -2.20 -12.76 -0.62
C LEU A 248 -3.27 -11.96 0.15
N GLU A 249 -4.43 -11.73 -0.47
CA GLU A 249 -5.59 -11.11 0.18
C GLU A 249 -6.17 -12.02 1.28
N GLN A 250 -6.32 -13.32 1.01
CA GLN A 250 -6.71 -14.30 2.02
C GLN A 250 -5.72 -14.33 3.19
N SER A 251 -4.42 -14.40 2.93
CA SER A 251 -3.40 -14.34 3.98
C SER A 251 -3.47 -13.05 4.79
N LEU A 252 -3.79 -11.91 4.17
CA LEU A 252 -3.89 -10.62 4.88
C LEU A 252 -5.02 -10.61 5.93
N ASP A 253 -6.15 -11.24 5.64
CA ASP A 253 -7.26 -11.30 6.60
C ASP A 253 -6.82 -11.99 7.90
N TYR A 254 -6.10 -13.10 7.78
CA TYR A 254 -5.53 -13.80 8.92
C TYR A 254 -4.38 -13.03 9.59
N ILE A 255 -3.55 -12.32 8.84
CA ILE A 255 -2.51 -11.45 9.43
C ILE A 255 -3.12 -10.30 10.24
N ASP A 256 -4.24 -9.71 9.79
CA ASP A 256 -4.97 -8.69 10.56
C ASP A 256 -5.54 -9.27 11.85
N LEU A 257 -6.07 -10.51 11.82
CA LEU A 257 -6.51 -11.23 13.02
C LEU A 257 -5.34 -11.48 13.99
N ALA A 258 -4.21 -11.99 13.50
CA ALA A 258 -3.01 -12.21 14.30
C ALA A 258 -2.50 -10.91 14.95
N LEU A 259 -2.52 -9.78 14.24
CA LEU A 259 -2.18 -8.45 14.78
C LEU A 259 -3.19 -7.92 15.80
N ARG A 260 -4.48 -8.24 15.67
CA ARG A 260 -5.49 -7.95 16.69
C ARG A 260 -5.21 -8.75 17.95
N ASN A 261 -4.99 -10.05 17.80
CA ASN A 261 -4.71 -10.96 18.90
C ASN A 261 -3.37 -10.62 19.59
N SER A 262 -2.34 -10.21 18.86
CA SER A 262 -1.05 -9.82 19.44
C SER A 262 -1.16 -8.59 20.35
N ARG A 263 -2.04 -7.63 20.03
CA ARG A 263 -2.32 -6.47 20.89
C ARG A 263 -3.04 -6.87 22.18
N VAL A 264 -4.00 -7.80 22.09
CA VAL A 264 -4.71 -8.30 23.27
C VAL A 264 -3.74 -9.09 24.16
N PHE A 265 -2.92 -9.94 23.55
CA PHE A 265 -1.85 -10.69 24.20
C PHE A 265 -0.85 -9.76 24.90
N ALA A 266 -0.25 -8.81 24.18
CA ALA A 266 0.73 -7.86 24.74
C ALA A 266 0.17 -7.08 25.94
N ARG A 267 -1.09 -6.63 25.85
CA ARG A 267 -1.77 -5.97 26.97
C ARG A 267 -1.92 -6.89 28.20
N ARG A 268 -2.32 -8.14 27.99
CA ARG A 268 -2.45 -9.11 29.08
C ARG A 268 -1.09 -9.44 29.68
N LEU A 269 -0.07 -9.58 28.84
CA LEU A 269 1.31 -9.85 29.24
C LEU A 269 1.85 -8.77 30.17
N THR A 270 1.64 -7.48 29.85
CA THR A 270 2.00 -6.36 30.75
C THR A 270 1.39 -6.53 32.14
N SER A 271 0.12 -6.95 32.21
CA SER A 271 -0.55 -7.21 33.48
C SER A 271 0.07 -8.40 34.22
N SER A 272 0.36 -9.50 33.52
CA SER A 272 0.95 -10.70 34.11
C SER A 272 2.36 -10.46 34.67
N ILE A 273 3.17 -9.64 33.99
CA ILE A 273 4.50 -9.22 34.48
C ILE A 273 4.35 -8.38 35.74
N ASN A 274 3.48 -7.36 35.74
CA ASN A 274 3.29 -6.47 36.89
C ASN A 274 2.84 -7.18 38.17
N HIS A 275 2.08 -8.28 38.05
CA HIS A 275 1.58 -9.04 39.21
C HIS A 275 2.44 -10.26 39.55
N ALA A 276 3.61 -10.42 38.91
CA ALA A 276 4.48 -11.59 39.07
C ALA A 276 3.69 -12.91 38.97
N ALA A 277 2.82 -12.99 37.96
CA ALA A 277 1.83 -14.05 37.79
C ALA A 277 2.39 -15.36 37.20
N LEU A 278 3.66 -15.35 36.78
CA LEU A 278 4.35 -16.46 36.11
C LEU A 278 5.52 -16.93 36.98
N SER A 279 5.77 -18.24 37.00
CA SER A 279 7.02 -18.80 37.54
C SER A 279 8.18 -18.53 36.58
N ASP A 280 9.42 -18.69 37.05
CA ASP A 280 10.61 -18.51 36.22
C ASP A 280 10.62 -19.50 35.04
N GLU A 281 10.30 -20.78 35.28
CA GLU A 281 10.18 -21.80 34.22
C GLU A 281 9.08 -21.44 33.20
N ALA A 282 7.92 -20.95 33.65
CA ALA A 282 6.85 -20.53 32.74
C ALA A 282 7.25 -19.31 31.91
N THR A 283 7.99 -18.39 32.51
CA THR A 283 8.50 -17.18 31.85
C THR A 283 9.48 -17.55 30.73
N GLU A 284 10.42 -18.45 31.00
CA GLU A 284 11.37 -18.95 30.00
C GLU A 284 10.66 -19.68 28.85
N ASN A 285 9.75 -20.61 29.17
CA ASN A 285 9.01 -21.38 28.16
C ASN A 285 8.14 -20.47 27.26
N ILE A 286 7.43 -19.50 27.83
CA ILE A 286 6.60 -18.57 27.04
C ILE A 286 7.48 -17.63 26.22
N ALA A 287 8.59 -17.13 26.77
CA ALA A 287 9.53 -16.30 26.03
C ALA A 287 10.12 -17.04 24.83
N GLU A 288 10.51 -18.31 25.00
CA GLU A 288 11.01 -19.16 23.91
C GLU A 288 9.95 -19.35 22.81
N VAL A 289 8.71 -19.69 23.18
CA VAL A 289 7.58 -19.77 22.23
C VAL A 289 7.41 -18.48 21.44
N LEU A 290 7.52 -17.31 22.08
CA LEU A 290 7.39 -16.02 21.41
C LEU A 290 8.53 -15.75 20.42
N GLN A 291 9.78 -16.07 20.79
CA GLN A 291 10.94 -15.91 19.92
C GLN A 291 10.88 -16.86 18.72
N GLU A 292 10.53 -18.13 18.94
CA GLU A 292 10.35 -19.10 17.86
C GLU A 292 9.21 -18.69 16.92
N THR A 293 8.09 -18.19 17.46
CA THR A 293 6.98 -17.70 16.64
C THR A 293 7.40 -16.50 15.79
N ALA A 294 8.19 -15.58 16.36
CA ALA A 294 8.72 -14.45 15.61
C ALA A 294 9.65 -14.89 14.47
N ALA A 295 10.46 -15.94 14.68
CA ALA A 295 11.30 -16.52 13.62
C ALA A 295 10.45 -17.20 12.53
N ALA A 296 9.39 -17.92 12.91
CA ALA A 296 8.45 -18.53 11.95
C ALA A 296 7.68 -17.47 11.14
N ILE A 297 7.38 -16.30 11.73
CA ILE A 297 6.80 -15.15 11.02
C ILE A 297 7.78 -14.57 9.98
N ASP A 298 9.07 -14.51 10.28
CA ASP A 298 10.07 -14.08 9.29
C ASP A 298 10.12 -15.06 8.11
N GLU A 299 10.04 -16.36 8.36
CA GLU A 299 9.97 -17.38 7.31
C GLU A 299 8.68 -17.26 6.47
N LEU A 300 7.54 -17.01 7.13
CA LEU A 300 6.28 -16.69 6.46
C LEU A 300 6.40 -15.44 5.57
N SER A 301 7.11 -14.42 6.05
CA SER A 301 7.37 -13.17 5.34
C SER A 301 8.21 -13.40 4.07
N LEU A 302 9.23 -14.24 4.15
CA LEU A 302 10.00 -14.68 2.99
C LEU A 302 9.10 -15.42 1.98
N GLY A 303 8.25 -16.33 2.45
CA GLY A 303 7.30 -17.06 1.63
C GLY A 303 6.33 -16.14 0.88
N LEU A 304 5.60 -15.28 1.58
CA LEU A 304 4.58 -14.42 0.96
C LEU A 304 5.17 -13.36 0.02
N ALA A 305 6.44 -13.01 0.18
CA ALA A 305 7.12 -12.02 -0.66
C ALA A 305 7.89 -12.61 -1.85
N GLU A 306 8.08 -13.93 -1.90
CA GLU A 306 8.90 -14.60 -2.90
C GLU A 306 8.27 -14.58 -4.31
N VAL A 307 9.11 -14.39 -5.34
CA VAL A 307 8.71 -14.35 -6.74
C VAL A 307 8.60 -15.74 -7.34
N HIS A 308 9.54 -16.62 -6.99
CA HIS A 308 9.68 -17.95 -7.58
C HIS A 308 8.79 -18.95 -6.87
N GLU A 309 7.89 -19.61 -7.60
CA GLU A 309 6.92 -20.53 -6.99
C GLU A 309 7.54 -21.70 -6.21
N GLY A 310 8.73 -22.16 -6.62
CA GLY A 310 9.45 -23.22 -5.93
C GLY A 310 9.92 -22.79 -4.54
N ALA A 311 10.63 -21.66 -4.47
CA ALA A 311 11.11 -21.08 -3.21
C ALA A 311 9.95 -20.62 -2.31
N ARG A 312 8.92 -19.98 -2.88
CA ARG A 312 7.69 -19.61 -2.16
C ARG A 312 7.07 -20.81 -1.45
N ARG A 313 6.89 -21.92 -2.16
CA ARG A 313 6.33 -23.16 -1.58
C ARG A 313 7.23 -23.77 -0.52
N ALA A 314 8.55 -23.65 -0.66
CA ALA A 314 9.49 -24.14 0.35
C ALA A 314 9.37 -23.33 1.66
N HIS A 315 9.44 -21.99 1.56
CA HIS A 315 9.31 -21.10 2.72
C HIS A 315 7.96 -21.24 3.42
N LEU A 316 6.85 -21.27 2.67
CA LEU A 316 5.51 -21.45 3.26
C LEU A 316 5.36 -22.82 3.94
N ARG A 317 5.97 -23.88 3.41
CA ARG A 317 5.98 -25.19 4.09
C ARG A 317 6.80 -25.16 5.36
N SER A 318 7.98 -24.53 5.35
CA SER A 318 8.82 -24.37 6.55
C SER A 318 8.06 -23.60 7.63
N ALA A 319 7.50 -22.44 7.28
CA ALA A 319 6.70 -21.65 8.22
C ALA A 319 5.52 -22.44 8.80
N ARG A 320 4.77 -23.20 7.99
CA ARG A 320 3.68 -24.07 8.49
C ARG A 320 4.18 -25.14 9.46
N GLN A 321 5.30 -25.77 9.14
CA GLN A 321 5.89 -26.81 9.98
C GLN A 321 6.34 -26.21 11.32
N ASP A 322 7.06 -25.09 11.29
CA ASP A 322 7.57 -24.41 12.48
C ASP A 322 6.42 -23.93 13.37
N LEU A 323 5.42 -23.25 12.79
CA LEU A 323 4.21 -22.83 13.51
C LEU A 323 3.46 -24.03 14.09
N GLY A 324 3.34 -25.14 13.36
CA GLY A 324 2.68 -26.36 13.83
C GLY A 324 3.41 -27.00 15.02
N VAL A 325 4.74 -27.06 14.99
CA VAL A 325 5.56 -27.55 16.10
C VAL A 325 5.38 -26.67 17.34
N ILE A 326 5.40 -25.35 17.18
CA ILE A 326 5.19 -24.41 18.28
C ILE A 326 3.77 -24.56 18.85
N ALA A 327 2.77 -24.63 17.97
CA ALA A 327 1.36 -24.80 18.33
C ALA A 327 1.12 -26.06 19.19
N GLY A 328 1.79 -27.17 18.86
CA GLY A 328 1.73 -28.41 19.62
C GLY A 328 2.22 -28.31 21.07
N ARG A 329 2.92 -27.23 21.44
CA ARG A 329 3.38 -26.97 22.82
C ARG A 329 2.48 -26.00 23.58
N LEU A 330 1.45 -25.41 22.94
CA LEU A 330 0.60 -24.37 23.53
C LEU A 330 -0.45 -24.93 24.49
N HIS A 331 0.00 -25.57 25.56
CA HIS A 331 -0.83 -26.04 26.67
C HIS A 331 -0.27 -25.52 28.00
N PRO A 332 -1.09 -24.95 28.91
CA PRO A 332 -0.59 -24.38 30.16
C PRO A 332 0.30 -25.34 30.97
N LYS A 333 -0.12 -26.60 31.13
CA LYS A 333 0.68 -27.63 31.83
C LYS A 333 2.01 -27.96 31.14
N MET A 334 2.07 -27.92 29.81
CA MET A 334 3.31 -28.20 29.06
C MET A 334 4.31 -27.04 29.23
N LEU A 335 3.80 -25.81 29.31
CA LEU A 335 4.57 -24.59 29.55
C LEU A 335 4.81 -24.32 31.04
N LYS A 336 4.55 -25.28 31.93
CA LYS A 336 4.75 -25.16 33.39
C LYS A 336 4.01 -23.99 34.04
N VAL A 337 2.86 -23.62 33.47
CA VAL A 337 2.00 -22.55 33.99
C VAL A 337 1.04 -23.13 35.02
N GLU A 338 1.10 -22.62 36.26
CA GLU A 338 0.29 -23.12 37.37
C GLU A 338 -0.85 -22.15 37.78
N ARG A 339 -0.71 -20.86 37.48
CA ARG A 339 -1.68 -19.83 37.88
C ARG A 339 -2.65 -19.49 36.74
N LEU A 340 -3.93 -19.33 37.07
CA LEU A 340 -5.02 -18.91 36.15
C LEU A 340 -4.66 -17.70 35.28
N GLU A 341 -3.96 -16.71 35.86
CA GLU A 341 -3.53 -15.51 35.13
C GLU A 341 -2.51 -15.83 34.03
N GLY A 342 -1.58 -16.75 34.29
CA GLY A 342 -0.65 -17.27 33.30
C GLY A 342 -1.35 -18.16 32.28
N GLU A 343 -2.32 -18.98 32.69
CA GLU A 343 -3.10 -19.81 31.76
C GLU A 343 -3.80 -18.93 30.72
N THR A 344 -4.31 -17.78 31.16
CA THR A 344 -4.93 -16.78 30.27
C THR A 344 -3.95 -16.29 29.18
N VAL A 345 -2.65 -16.13 29.50
CA VAL A 345 -1.63 -15.70 28.53
C VAL A 345 -1.47 -16.75 27.43
N VAL A 346 -1.38 -18.02 27.81
CA VAL A 346 -1.32 -19.15 26.86
C VAL A 346 -2.59 -19.22 26.01
N MET A 347 -3.75 -19.07 26.65
CA MET A 347 -5.05 -19.11 26.00
C MET A 347 -5.24 -17.99 24.96
N LEU A 348 -4.73 -16.79 25.22
CA LEU A 348 -4.78 -15.67 24.28
C LEU A 348 -3.79 -15.82 23.11
N PHE A 349 -2.75 -16.63 23.28
CA PHE A 349 -1.77 -16.88 22.23
C PHE A 349 -2.24 -17.95 21.23
N ARG A 350 -3.11 -18.87 21.66
CA ARG A 350 -3.65 -19.95 20.79
C ARG A 350 -4.38 -19.42 19.54
N PRO A 351 -5.33 -18.46 19.61
CA PRO A 351 -5.94 -17.88 18.42
C PRO A 351 -4.95 -17.21 17.47
N LEU A 352 -3.97 -16.48 18.02
CA LEU A 352 -2.90 -15.86 17.23
C LEU A 352 -2.13 -16.92 16.42
N MET A 353 -1.80 -18.06 17.05
CA MET A 353 -1.09 -19.15 16.38
C MET A 353 -1.92 -19.78 15.26
N VAL A 354 -3.23 -19.96 15.48
CA VAL A 354 -4.16 -20.44 14.43
C VAL A 354 -4.18 -19.47 13.26
N ASP A 355 -4.34 -18.16 13.52
CA ASP A 355 -4.33 -17.13 12.48
C ASP A 355 -3.02 -17.16 11.67
N LEU A 356 -1.86 -17.36 12.32
CA LEU A 356 -0.57 -17.46 11.62
C LEU A 356 -0.49 -18.71 10.73
N MET A 357 -0.99 -19.86 11.20
CA MET A 357 -1.04 -21.09 10.41
C MET A 357 -1.97 -20.94 9.20
N GLU A 358 -3.14 -20.32 9.39
CA GLU A 358 -4.08 -20.00 8.31
C GLU A 358 -3.48 -18.99 7.31
N ALA A 359 -2.76 -17.98 7.79
CA ALA A 359 -2.01 -17.04 6.94
C ALA A 359 -0.95 -17.74 6.08
N ALA A 360 -0.33 -18.82 6.60
CA ALA A 360 0.58 -19.68 5.86
C ALA A 360 -0.13 -20.67 4.92
N GLY A 361 -1.46 -20.64 4.86
CA GLY A 361 -2.33 -21.41 3.97
C GLY A 361 -2.84 -22.73 4.56
N MET A 362 -2.78 -22.91 5.88
CA MET A 362 -3.38 -24.05 6.57
C MET A 362 -4.89 -23.94 6.63
N ASP A 363 -5.59 -25.08 6.57
CA ASP A 363 -7.03 -25.09 6.76
C ASP A 363 -7.37 -24.80 8.23
N SER A 364 -8.51 -24.12 8.47
CA SER A 364 -8.93 -23.73 9.82
C SER A 364 -9.12 -24.93 10.76
N SER A 365 -9.61 -26.06 10.23
CA SER A 365 -9.78 -27.30 11.01
C SER A 365 -8.43 -27.91 11.38
N GLU A 366 -7.55 -28.07 10.39
CA GLU A 366 -6.18 -28.58 10.58
C GLU A 366 -5.39 -27.74 11.59
N ALA A 367 -5.47 -26.40 11.48
CA ALA A 367 -4.80 -25.48 12.38
C ALA A 367 -5.28 -25.61 13.84
N ARG A 368 -6.57 -25.90 14.06
CA ARG A 368 -7.14 -26.10 15.40
C ARG A 368 -6.80 -27.46 15.97
N ASP A 369 -6.79 -28.49 15.13
CA ASP A 369 -6.52 -29.88 15.54
C ASP A 369 -5.07 -30.09 16.00
N ILE A 370 -4.13 -29.25 15.53
CA ILE A 370 -2.73 -29.26 16.01
C ILE A 370 -2.62 -28.80 17.47
N LEU A 371 -3.52 -27.92 17.93
CA LEU A 371 -3.45 -27.41 19.29
C LEU A 371 -3.82 -28.50 20.30
N PRO A 372 -3.06 -28.67 21.41
CA PRO A 372 -3.40 -29.65 22.43
C PRO A 372 -4.80 -29.39 23.04
N PRO A 373 -5.60 -30.43 23.31
CA PRO A 373 -6.88 -30.27 24.01
C PRO A 373 -6.66 -29.72 25.43
N LEU A 374 -7.59 -28.90 25.91
CA LEU A 374 -7.55 -28.25 27.23
C LEU A 374 -8.21 -29.09 28.32
#